data_AF-A0A0V0GS43-F1
#
_entry.id   AF-A0A0V0GS43-F1
#
_cell.length_a   1.000
_cell.length_b   1.000
_cell.length_c   1.000
_cell.angle_alpha   90.00
_cell.angle_beta   90.00
_cell.angle_gamma   90.00
#
_symmetry.space_group_name_H-M   'P 1'
#
loop_
_entity.id
_entity.type
_entity.pdbx_description
1 polymer ?
#
loop_
_entity_poly.entity_id
_entity_poly.type
_entity_poly.pdbx_seq_one_letter_code
_entity_poly.pdbx_strand_id
1 'polypeptide(L)'
;MGGKLTLINSVLDALPTYMMSLFPIPLGIINRLDSIRRKFLWQGNTDRKGYHLVKWKAVINEKRFGGLGIKNLKNQSKALRMRWLWKYSNENRSLWVRVIKAKYEENDNWMKKEVTTPYGVSLWKSIRILWNEFKVNTIVKVADGVKTVFWKDD
;
A
#
# COMPACT_ATOMS: atom_id res chain seq x y z
N MET A 1 4.90 28.90 4.51
CA MET A 1 4.23 27.58 4.37
C MET A 1 5.17 26.44 3.96
N GLY A 2 6.27 26.70 3.23
CA GLY A 2 7.20 25.66 2.77
C GLY A 2 7.80 24.78 3.88
N GLY A 3 8.27 25.36 4.99
CA GLY A 3 8.89 24.57 6.08
C GLY A 3 7.95 23.54 6.74
N LYS A 4 6.66 23.88 6.92
CA LYS A 4 5.66 22.94 7.46
C LYS A 4 5.39 21.78 6.51
N LEU A 5 5.32 22.06 5.20
CA LEU A 5 5.13 21.04 4.18
C LEU A 5 6.32 20.08 4.13
N THR A 6 7.54 20.61 4.22
CA THR A 6 8.76 19.78 4.28
C THR A 6 8.73 18.87 5.50
N LEU A 7 8.35 19.38 6.68
CA LEU A 7 8.28 18.57 7.91
C LEU A 7 7.20 17.48 7.84
N ILE A 8 6.04 17.76 7.22
CA ILE A 8 5.01 16.75 6.98
C ILE A 8 5.58 15.61 6.13
N ASN A 9 6.25 15.95 5.03
CA ASN A 9 6.76 14.98 4.06
C ASN A 9 7.99 14.21 4.57
N SER A 10 8.82 14.80 5.44
CA SER A 10 10.01 14.14 5.98
C SER A 10 9.72 13.31 7.23
N VAL A 11 8.89 13.81 8.16
CA VAL A 11 8.66 13.18 9.47
C VAL A 11 7.32 12.46 9.51
N LEU A 12 6.23 13.18 9.27
CA LEU A 12 4.88 12.63 9.43
C LEU A 12 4.53 11.58 8.36
N ASP A 13 5.20 11.60 7.21
CA ASP A 13 5.12 10.57 6.17
C ASP A 13 6.04 9.37 6.46
N ALA A 14 7.24 9.58 6.99
CA ALA A 14 8.19 8.48 7.23
C ALA A 14 7.74 7.55 8.38
N LEU A 15 7.23 8.12 9.47
CA LEU A 15 6.77 7.36 10.65
C LEU A 15 5.72 6.28 10.30
N PRO A 16 4.61 6.59 9.61
CA PRO A 16 3.63 5.58 9.24
C PRO A 16 4.10 4.69 8.08
N THR A 17 5.12 5.06 7.30
CA THR A 17 5.65 4.25 6.19
C THR A 17 6.15 2.89 6.64
N TYR A 18 6.87 2.84 7.76
CA TYR A 18 7.32 1.57 8.32
C TYR A 18 6.13 0.66 8.68
N MET A 19 5.16 1.19 9.43
CA MET A 19 3.97 0.43 9.84
C MET A 19 3.09 0.02 8.65
N MET A 20 2.95 0.89 7.65
CA MET A 20 2.24 0.58 6.39
C MET A 20 2.90 -0.55 5.59
N SER A 21 4.22 -0.70 5.71
CA SER A 21 4.94 -1.76 5.00
C SER A 21 4.77 -3.14 5.64
N LEU A 22 4.49 -3.16 6.95
CA LEU A 22 4.35 -4.38 7.75
C LEU A 22 2.90 -4.83 7.93
N PHE A 23 1.95 -3.89 8.03
CA PHE A 23 0.56 -4.21 8.32
C PHE A 23 -0.42 -3.40 7.46
N PRO A 24 -1.58 -3.97 7.08
CA PRO A 24 -2.64 -3.22 6.45
C PRO A 24 -3.17 -2.18 7.43
N ILE A 25 -3.00 -0.88 7.12
CA ILE A 25 -3.49 0.18 8.00
C ILE A 25 -5.02 0.31 7.89
N PRO A 26 -5.76 0.23 9.01
CA PRO A 26 -7.19 0.54 9.06
C PRO A 26 -7.50 1.97 8.59
N LEU A 27 -8.62 2.14 7.90
CA LEU A 27 -9.06 3.46 7.41
C LEU A 27 -9.19 4.51 8.53
N GLY A 28 -9.60 4.10 9.73
CA GLY A 28 -9.71 4.99 10.89
C GLY A 28 -8.35 5.63 11.28
N ILE A 29 -7.26 4.88 11.19
CA ILE A 29 -5.91 5.39 11.49
C ILE A 29 -5.46 6.35 10.39
N ILE A 30 -5.72 6.02 9.12
CA ILE A 30 -5.43 6.93 7.99
C ILE A 30 -6.15 8.27 8.20
N ASN A 31 -7.45 8.23 8.51
CA ASN A 31 -8.25 9.44 8.76
C ASN A 31 -7.71 10.26 9.93
N ARG A 32 -7.25 9.60 11.01
CA ARG A 32 -6.64 10.25 12.17
C ARG A 32 -5.30 10.91 11.80
N LEU A 33 -4.45 10.23 11.04
CA LEU A 33 -3.17 10.79 10.55
C LEU A 33 -3.41 11.98 9.62
N ASP A 34 -4.37 11.87 8.70
CA ASP A 34 -4.76 12.97 7.82
C ASP A 34 -5.30 14.18 8.61
N SER A 35 -6.05 13.94 9.68
CA SER A 35 -6.51 15.01 10.59
C SER A 35 -5.33 15.72 11.27
N ILE A 36 -4.35 14.97 11.77
CA ILE A 36 -3.14 15.55 12.39
C ILE A 36 -2.34 16.38 11.37
N ARG A 37 -2.11 15.85 10.17
CA ARG A 37 -1.40 16.55 9.08
C ARG A 37 -2.13 17.82 8.67
N ARG A 38 -3.46 17.76 8.56
CA ARG A 38 -4.31 18.90 8.22
C ARG A 38 -4.27 19.98 9.29
N LYS A 39 -4.40 19.61 10.57
CA LYS A 39 -4.27 20.55 11.69
C LYS A 39 -2.88 21.19 11.69
N PHE A 40 -1.83 20.40 11.55
CA PHE A 40 -0.47 20.92 11.51
C PHE A 40 -0.23 21.91 10.36
N LEU A 41 -0.75 21.61 9.16
CA LEU A 41 -0.62 22.47 7.99
C LEU A 41 -1.32 23.83 8.18
N TRP A 42 -2.60 23.82 8.60
CA TRP A 42 -3.45 25.02 8.65
C TRP A 42 -3.38 25.78 9.98
N GLN A 43 -3.17 25.09 11.11
CA GLN A 43 -3.19 25.67 12.46
C GLN A 43 -1.78 25.83 13.04
N GLY A 44 -0.81 25.00 12.64
CA GLY A 44 0.52 25.02 13.26
C GLY A 44 0.48 24.72 14.76
N ASN A 45 1.37 25.36 15.55
CA ASN A 45 1.46 25.23 17.01
C ASN A 45 0.78 26.39 17.76
N THR A 46 -0.18 27.05 17.13
CA THR A 46 -0.91 28.18 17.74
C THR A 46 -2.33 27.75 18.06
N ASP A 47 -2.83 28.07 19.25
CA ASP A 47 -4.21 27.79 19.73
C ASP A 47 -5.33 28.49 18.94
N ARG A 48 -4.99 29.20 17.85
CA ARG A 48 -5.96 29.85 16.98
C ARG A 48 -6.52 28.84 15.97
N LYS A 49 -7.86 28.79 15.85
CA LYS A 49 -8.54 28.03 14.79
C LYS A 49 -8.14 28.58 13.41
N GLY A 50 -7.19 27.95 12.76
CA GLY A 50 -6.88 28.15 11.34
C GLY A 50 -8.00 27.62 10.44
N TYR A 51 -8.43 28.43 9.48
CA TYR A 51 -9.45 28.07 8.50
C TYR A 51 -8.90 27.07 7.46
N HIS A 52 -9.68 26.03 7.15
CA HIS A 52 -9.35 25.07 6.11
C HIS A 52 -9.76 25.62 4.73
N LEU A 53 -8.82 26.32 4.08
CA LEU A 53 -9.10 27.02 2.81
C LEU A 53 -9.34 26.07 1.63
N VAL A 54 -8.78 24.86 1.68
CA VAL A 54 -8.84 23.90 0.56
C VAL A 54 -9.24 22.51 1.07
N LYS A 55 -10.07 21.81 0.29
CA LYS A 55 -10.42 20.41 0.56
C LYS A 55 -9.16 19.55 0.66
N TRP A 56 -9.04 18.76 1.72
CA TRP A 56 -7.85 17.93 1.97
C TRP A 56 -7.51 16.98 0.82
N LYS A 57 -8.52 16.44 0.13
CA LYS A 57 -8.32 15.59 -1.06
C LYS A 57 -7.59 16.31 -2.20
N ALA A 58 -7.82 17.62 -2.37
CA ALA A 58 -7.09 18.42 -3.36
C ALA A 58 -5.67 18.74 -2.89
N VAL A 59 -5.49 18.94 -1.58
CA VAL A 59 -4.17 19.20 -0.96
C VAL A 59 -3.21 18.02 -1.12
N ILE A 60 -3.68 16.78 -0.92
CA ILE A 60 -2.87 15.56 -1.01
C ILE A 60 -2.64 15.06 -2.44
N ASN A 61 -3.08 15.80 -3.45
CA ASN A 61 -2.73 15.47 -4.84
C ASN A 61 -1.27 15.84 -5.12
N GLU A 62 -0.72 15.23 -6.17
CA GLU A 62 0.61 15.58 -6.64
C GLU A 62 0.64 17.03 -7.15
N LYS A 63 1.81 17.66 -7.08
CA LYS A 63 2.00 19.03 -7.57
C LYS A 63 1.61 19.20 -9.05
N ARG A 64 1.80 18.14 -9.85
CA ARG A 64 1.40 18.10 -11.27
C ARG A 64 -0.10 18.25 -11.48
N PHE A 65 -0.92 17.83 -10.52
CA PHE A 65 -2.37 17.94 -10.54
C PHE A 65 -2.89 19.09 -9.65
N GLY A 66 -2.05 20.09 -9.36
CA GLY A 66 -2.43 21.27 -8.56
C GLY A 66 -2.51 21.04 -7.05
N GLY A 67 -2.01 19.90 -6.55
CA GLY A 67 -1.92 19.65 -5.12
C GLY A 67 -0.62 20.17 -4.48
N LEU A 68 -0.48 19.97 -3.17
CA LEU A 68 0.71 20.42 -2.42
C LEU A 68 1.83 19.36 -2.42
N GLY A 69 1.61 18.18 -2.99
CA GLY A 69 2.59 17.09 -3.00
C GLY A 69 2.74 16.41 -1.63
N ILE A 70 1.69 16.41 -0.81
CA ILE A 70 1.58 15.56 0.38
C ILE A 70 1.14 14.17 -0.08
N LYS A 71 1.77 13.11 0.40
CA LYS A 71 1.44 11.74 -0.03
C LYS A 71 0.05 11.33 0.44
N ASN A 72 -0.71 10.71 -0.46
CA ASN A 72 -1.94 10.03 -0.09
C ASN A 72 -1.62 8.69 0.60
N LEU A 73 -1.85 8.63 1.91
CA LEU A 73 -1.57 7.44 2.74
C LEU A 73 -2.29 6.18 2.28
N LYS A 74 -3.53 6.32 1.79
CA LYS A 74 -4.30 5.17 1.27
C LYS A 74 -3.60 4.59 0.05
N ASN A 75 -3.16 5.43 -0.87
CA ASN A 75 -2.45 4.99 -2.07
C ASN A 75 -1.05 4.45 -1.71
N GLN A 76 -0.35 5.10 -0.78
CA GLN A 76 0.97 4.66 -0.33
C GLN A 76 0.92 3.28 0.34
N SER A 77 -0.02 3.04 1.26
CA SER A 77 -0.21 1.73 1.90
C SER A 77 -0.56 0.62 0.90
N LYS A 78 -1.30 0.96 -0.16
CA LYS A 78 -1.63 0.04 -1.24
C LYS A 78 -0.41 -0.28 -2.09
N ALA A 79 0.34 0.74 -2.50
CA ALA A 79 1.58 0.58 -3.28
C ALA A 79 2.64 -0.25 -2.53
N LEU A 80 2.78 -0.04 -1.22
CA LEU A 80 3.72 -0.84 -0.39
C LEU A 80 3.34 -2.33 -0.37
N ARG A 81 2.05 -2.65 -0.33
CA ARG A 81 1.60 -4.05 -0.44
C ARG A 81 1.79 -4.61 -1.85
N MET A 82 1.56 -3.82 -2.89
CA MET A 82 1.86 -4.22 -4.27
C MET A 82 3.36 -4.48 -4.48
N ARG A 83 4.25 -3.74 -3.82
CA ARG A 83 5.70 -4.02 -3.83
C ARG A 83 6.01 -5.42 -3.28
N TRP A 84 5.31 -5.88 -2.24
CA TRP A 84 5.47 -7.24 -1.72
C TRP A 84 4.98 -8.30 -2.72
N LEU A 85 3.90 -8.04 -3.45
CA LEU A 85 3.46 -8.92 -4.55
C LEU A 85 4.49 -9.02 -5.67
N TRP A 86 5.08 -7.88 -6.04
CA TRP A 86 6.17 -7.83 -7.02
C TRP A 86 7.38 -8.67 -6.56
N LYS A 87 7.81 -8.48 -5.30
CA LYS A 87 8.90 -9.29 -4.72
C LYS A 87 8.56 -10.77 -4.71
N TYR A 88 7.33 -11.15 -4.35
CA TYR A 88 6.90 -12.54 -4.35
C TYR A 88 7.02 -13.19 -5.74
N SER A 89 6.62 -12.47 -6.78
CA SER A 89 6.66 -12.96 -8.17
C SER A 89 8.10 -13.20 -8.68
N ASN A 90 9.02 -12.31 -8.28
CA ASN A 90 10.40 -12.34 -8.76
C ASN A 90 11.35 -13.18 -7.87
N GLU A 91 11.21 -13.10 -6.54
CA GLU A 91 12.13 -13.70 -5.58
C GLU A 91 11.75 -15.15 -5.21
N ASN A 92 11.54 -16.01 -6.20
CA ASN A 92 11.06 -17.38 -5.99
C ASN A 92 11.94 -18.26 -5.10
N ARG A 93 13.21 -17.89 -4.89
CA ARG A 93 14.20 -18.66 -4.10
C ARG A 93 14.30 -18.20 -2.64
N SER A 94 13.65 -17.11 -2.26
CA SER A 94 13.72 -16.58 -0.89
C SER A 94 12.97 -17.48 0.10
N LEU A 95 13.52 -17.66 1.32
CA LEU A 95 12.93 -18.50 2.37
C LEU A 95 11.50 -18.07 2.72
N TRP A 96 11.24 -16.77 2.80
CA TRP A 96 9.91 -16.25 3.09
C TRP A 96 8.89 -16.65 2.02
N VAL A 97 9.28 -16.66 0.74
CA VAL A 97 8.44 -17.13 -0.36
C VAL A 97 8.14 -18.62 -0.18
N ARG A 98 9.15 -19.44 0.10
CA ARG A 98 8.96 -20.88 0.34
C ARG A 98 8.00 -21.17 1.50
N VAL A 99 8.11 -20.43 2.60
CA VAL A 99 7.20 -20.56 3.76
C VAL A 99 5.76 -20.18 3.38
N ILE A 100 5.59 -19.09 2.64
CA ILE A 100 4.28 -18.68 2.14
C ILE A 100 3.69 -19.73 1.19
N LYS A 101 4.50 -20.30 0.30
CA LYS A 101 4.08 -21.38 -0.61
C LYS A 101 3.67 -22.64 0.13
N ALA A 102 4.49 -23.13 1.05
CA ALA A 102 4.14 -24.31 1.84
C ALA A 102 2.85 -24.10 2.64
N LYS A 103 2.64 -22.89 3.19
CA LYS A 103 1.45 -22.58 3.99
C LYS A 103 0.18 -22.37 3.17
N TYR A 104 0.28 -21.84 1.96
CA TYR A 104 -0.88 -21.35 1.18
C TYR A 104 -1.04 -21.97 -0.22
N GLU A 105 -0.03 -22.64 -0.80
CA GLU A 105 -0.07 -23.22 -2.15
C GLU A 105 -0.20 -24.76 -2.17
N GLU A 106 0.10 -25.49 -1.08
CA GLU A 106 0.12 -26.97 -1.09
C GLU A 106 -1.22 -27.64 -1.44
N ASN A 107 -2.37 -26.95 -1.25
CA ASN A 107 -3.71 -27.47 -1.55
C ASN A 107 -4.46 -26.64 -2.60
N ASP A 108 -3.83 -25.62 -3.17
CA ASP A 108 -4.57 -24.60 -3.93
C ASP A 108 -3.77 -24.05 -5.10
N ASN A 109 -4.38 -24.13 -6.29
CA ASN A 109 -3.88 -23.43 -7.45
C ASN A 109 -3.93 -21.94 -7.09
N TRP A 110 -2.77 -21.33 -6.85
CA TRP A 110 -2.56 -20.00 -6.26
C TRP A 110 -3.45 -18.85 -6.80
N MET A 111 -4.06 -19.04 -7.99
CA MET A 111 -5.01 -18.14 -8.65
C MET A 111 -6.51 -18.37 -8.34
N LYS A 112 -6.92 -19.49 -7.72
CA LYS A 112 -8.32 -19.98 -7.82
C LYS A 112 -9.18 -19.89 -6.56
N LYS A 113 -8.66 -19.97 -5.33
CA LYS A 113 -9.50 -20.00 -4.12
C LYS A 113 -9.12 -18.96 -3.08
N GLU A 114 -10.12 -18.29 -2.50
CA GLU A 114 -9.91 -17.36 -1.40
C GLU A 114 -9.31 -18.05 -0.17
N VAL A 115 -8.46 -17.32 0.58
CA VAL A 115 -7.88 -17.85 1.82
C VAL A 115 -8.98 -17.91 2.88
N THR A 116 -9.65 -19.07 2.96
CA THR A 116 -10.77 -19.39 3.85
C THR A 116 -10.32 -19.92 5.21
N THR A 117 -9.09 -19.62 5.66
CA THR A 117 -8.65 -20.04 7.00
C THR A 117 -9.38 -19.21 8.07
N PRO A 118 -10.07 -19.82 9.05
CA PRO A 118 -10.85 -19.12 10.09
C PRO A 118 -9.99 -18.30 11.06
N TYR A 119 -8.70 -18.63 11.18
CA TYR A 119 -7.80 -18.06 12.18
C TYR A 119 -6.80 -17.08 11.58
N GLY A 120 -6.87 -15.83 12.05
CA GLY A 120 -5.87 -14.78 11.81
C GLY A 120 -6.13 -13.92 10.57
N VAL A 121 -6.18 -12.60 10.78
CA VAL A 121 -5.99 -11.58 9.73
C VAL A 121 -4.53 -11.67 9.26
N SER A 122 -4.21 -12.67 8.43
CA SER A 122 -2.83 -12.83 7.98
C SER A 122 -2.45 -11.66 7.09
N LEU A 123 -1.27 -11.09 7.32
CA LEU A 123 -0.69 -10.06 6.46
C LEU A 123 -0.75 -10.48 4.99
N TRP A 124 -0.48 -11.76 4.72
CA TRP A 124 -0.55 -12.34 3.39
C TRP A 124 -1.96 -12.26 2.77
N LYS A 125 -3.02 -12.51 3.53
CA LYS A 125 -4.41 -12.35 3.05
C LYS A 125 -4.68 -10.91 2.61
N SER A 126 -4.18 -9.92 3.37
CA SER A 126 -4.34 -8.50 3.03
C SER A 126 -3.53 -8.04 1.81
N ILE A 127 -2.41 -8.72 1.54
CA ILE A 127 -1.58 -8.52 0.35
C ILE A 127 -2.24 -9.19 -0.85
N ARG A 128 -2.74 -10.42 -0.69
CA ARG A 128 -3.41 -11.23 -1.73
C ARG A 128 -4.63 -10.54 -2.33
N ILE A 129 -5.43 -9.84 -1.52
CA ILE A 129 -6.63 -9.12 -2.02
C ILE A 129 -6.26 -8.14 -3.16
N LEU A 130 -5.03 -7.61 -3.18
CA LEU A 130 -4.56 -6.71 -4.23
C LEU A 130 -4.07 -7.43 -5.50
N TRP A 131 -4.09 -8.77 -5.53
CA TRP A 131 -3.56 -9.54 -6.66
C TRP A 131 -4.27 -9.24 -7.97
N ASN A 132 -5.62 -9.20 -7.97
CA ASN A 132 -6.38 -8.96 -9.19
C ASN A 132 -6.01 -7.61 -9.82
N GLU A 133 -5.85 -6.58 -8.98
CA GLU A 133 -5.43 -5.26 -9.43
C GLU A 133 -3.96 -5.23 -9.86
N PHE A 134 -3.09 -5.99 -9.17
CA PHE A 134 -1.69 -6.13 -9.55
C PHE A 134 -1.52 -6.84 -10.89
N LYS A 135 -2.27 -7.92 -11.15
CA LYS A 135 -2.25 -8.69 -12.42
C LYS A 135 -2.60 -7.81 -13.62
N VAL A 136 -3.63 -6.98 -13.50
CA VAL A 136 -4.05 -6.06 -14.57
C VAL A 136 -2.98 -5.01 -14.87
N ASN A 137 -2.22 -4.58 -13.86
CA ASN A 137 -1.19 -3.54 -13.99
C ASN A 137 0.23 -4.09 -14.20
N THR A 138 0.39 -5.39 -14.45
CA THR A 138 1.72 -6.02 -14.60
C THR A 138 1.81 -6.79 -15.91
N ILE A 139 2.92 -6.61 -16.63
CA ILE A 139 3.23 -7.37 -17.84
C ILE A 139 4.25 -8.45 -17.47
N VAL A 140 3.89 -9.71 -17.72
CA VAL A 140 4.81 -10.84 -17.53
C VAL A 140 5.62 -11.02 -18.81
N LYS A 141 6.91 -10.70 -18.76
CA LYS A 141 7.83 -11.03 -19.86
C LYS A 141 8.29 -12.47 -19.71
N VAL A 142 7.86 -13.33 -20.63
CA VAL A 142 8.21 -14.76 -20.64
C VAL A 142 9.67 -14.89 -21.08
N ALA A 143 10.56 -15.25 -20.15
CA ALA A 143 11.95 -15.56 -20.44
C ALA A 143 12.20 -17.07 -20.48
N ASP A 144 11.55 -17.82 -19.58
CA ASP A 144 11.64 -19.28 -19.51
C ASP A 144 10.26 -19.83 -19.12
N GLY A 145 9.72 -20.77 -19.92
CA GLY A 145 8.32 -21.21 -19.93
C GLY A 145 7.86 -21.98 -18.67
N VAL A 146 8.73 -22.12 -17.68
CA VAL A 146 8.50 -22.88 -16.43
C VAL A 146 7.37 -22.29 -15.55
N LYS A 147 7.10 -20.98 -15.68
CA LYS A 147 6.06 -20.29 -14.88
C LYS A 147 4.86 -19.80 -15.68
N THR A 148 4.85 -20.01 -17.00
CA THR A 148 3.78 -19.52 -17.87
C THR A 148 2.89 -20.68 -18.25
N VAL A 149 1.66 -20.68 -17.74
CA VAL A 149 0.67 -21.68 -18.10
C VAL A 149 -0.07 -21.20 -19.34
N PHE A 150 0.64 -21.10 -20.46
CA PHE A 150 0.10 -20.59 -21.72
C PHE A 150 -1.15 -21.35 -22.19
N TRP A 151 -1.28 -22.62 -21.79
CA TRP A 151 -2.32 -23.55 -22.24
C TRP A 151 -3.43 -23.82 -21.21
N LYS A 152 -3.51 -23.07 -20.09
CA LYS A 152 -4.58 -23.26 -19.07
C LYS A 152 -5.37 -21.98 -18.76
N ASP A 153 -5.19 -20.94 -19.58
CA ASP A 153 -6.05 -19.77 -19.58
C ASP A 153 -7.21 -20.03 -20.58
N ASP A 154 -8.15 -20.89 -20.19
CA ASP A 154 -9.50 -20.97 -20.77
C ASP A 154 -10.47 -20.11 -19.95
#